data_AF-A0A2G4RAW6-F1
#
_entry.id   AF-A0A2G4RAW6-F1
#
_cell.length_a   1.000
_cell.length_b   1.000
_cell.length_c   1.000
_cell.angle_alpha   90.00
_cell.angle_beta   90.00
_cell.angle_gamma   90.00
#
_symmetry.space_group_name_H-M   'P 1'
#
loop_
_entity.id
_entity.type
_entity.pdbx_description
1 polymer ?
#
loop_
_entity_poly.entity_id
_entity_poly.type
_entity_poly.pdbx_seq_one_letter_code
_entity_poly.pdbx_strand_id
1 'polypeptide(L)'
;MQIGRFIRRTVRAVVPPLVFLGIAGYFGWNATQGDHGIQAYKQQLGLLEQAKQSKQDAIAEQAAWHRRVNGLREQSLDTDILDERARAMLNMADRNDIVVPYDRRDPLF
;
A
#
# COMPACT_ATOMS: atom_id res chain seq x y z
N MET A 1 51.73 18.17 -49.54
CA MET A 1 50.83 17.56 -48.53
C MET A 1 49.44 18.23 -48.55
N GLN A 2 48.55 17.82 -49.46
CA GLN A 2 47.17 18.37 -49.54
C GLN A 2 46.12 17.43 -48.93
N ILE A 3 46.39 16.12 -48.92
CA ILE A 3 45.48 15.07 -48.44
C ILE A 3 45.16 15.22 -46.95
N GLY A 4 46.16 15.52 -46.11
CA GLY A 4 45.94 15.70 -44.66
C GLY A 4 45.03 16.88 -44.30
N ARG A 5 45.00 17.95 -45.11
CA ARG A 5 44.11 19.10 -44.88
C ARG A 5 42.67 18.79 -45.25
N PHE A 6 42.45 18.00 -46.31
CA PHE A 6 41.11 17.55 -46.68
C PHE A 6 40.54 16.59 -45.65
N ILE A 7 41.31 15.57 -45.22
CA ILE A 7 40.88 14.64 -44.18
C ILE A 7 40.51 15.39 -42.89
N ARG A 8 41.35 16.34 -42.44
CA ARG A 8 41.07 17.14 -41.24
C ARG A 8 39.78 17.96 -41.36
N ARG A 9 39.46 18.47 -42.56
CA ARG A 9 38.25 19.27 -42.81
C ARG A 9 37.00 18.40 -42.83
N THR A 10 37.06 17.23 -43.46
CA THR A 10 35.95 16.28 -43.53
C THR A 10 35.65 15.67 -42.15
N VAL A 11 36.68 15.24 -41.42
CA VAL A 11 36.52 14.70 -40.05
C VAL A 11 35.89 15.73 -39.12
N ARG A 12 36.34 16.99 -39.17
CA ARG A 12 35.78 18.06 -38.33
C ARG A 12 34.34 18.44 -38.70
N ALA A 13 33.90 18.15 -39.91
CA ALA A 13 32.53 18.39 -40.35
C ALA A 13 31.57 17.23 -40.03
N VAL A 14 32.08 15.99 -40.06
CA VAL A 14 31.26 14.77 -39.96
C VAL A 14 31.23 14.17 -38.56
N VAL A 15 32.30 14.33 -37.77
CA VAL A 15 32.36 13.77 -36.41
C VAL A 15 31.35 14.42 -35.46
N PRO A 16 31.21 15.76 -35.39
CA PRO A 16 30.22 16.36 -34.50
C PRO A 16 28.78 15.89 -34.73
N PRO A 17 28.21 15.90 -35.95
CA PRO A 17 26.84 15.43 -36.15
C PRO A 17 26.66 13.94 -35.89
N LEU A 18 27.67 13.09 -36.16
CA LEU A 18 27.61 11.67 -35.79
C LEU A 18 27.57 11.45 -34.28
N VAL A 19 28.37 12.21 -33.52
CA VAL A 19 28.36 12.14 -32.05
C VAL A 19 27.01 12.61 -31.51
N PHE A 20 26.46 13.72 -32.04
CA PHE A 20 25.12 14.20 -31.66
C PHE A 20 24.02 13.19 -31.99
N LEU A 21 24.09 12.51 -33.14
CA LEU A 21 23.16 11.44 -33.49
C LEU A 21 23.28 10.23 -32.55
N GLY A 22 24.51 9.83 -32.19
CA GLY A 22 24.73 8.75 -31.23
C GLY A 22 24.18 9.09 -29.84
N ILE A 23 24.40 10.32 -29.37
CA ILE A 23 23.85 10.81 -28.11
C ILE A 23 22.32 10.85 -28.18
N ALA A 24 21.74 11.39 -29.25
CA ALA A 24 20.29 11.43 -29.44
C ALA A 24 19.66 10.03 -29.47
N GLY A 25 20.30 9.07 -30.13
CA GLY A 25 19.88 7.67 -30.14
C GLY A 25 19.94 7.04 -28.75
N TYR A 26 21.02 7.28 -28.00
CA TYR A 26 21.16 6.82 -26.61
C TYR A 26 20.07 7.40 -25.71
N PHE A 27 19.81 8.70 -25.80
CA PHE A 27 18.72 9.34 -25.04
C PHE A 27 17.34 8.86 -25.48
N GLY A 28 17.12 8.60 -26.77
CA GLY A 28 15.88 8.02 -27.29
C GLY A 28 15.61 6.63 -26.71
N TRP A 29 16.62 5.75 -26.70
CA TRP A 29 16.53 4.42 -26.10
C TRP A 29 16.37 4.50 -24.57
N ASN A 30 17.11 5.38 -23.91
CA ASN A 30 17.01 5.54 -22.45
C ASN A 30 15.65 6.14 -22.02
N ALA A 31 15.02 6.97 -22.85
CA ALA A 31 13.67 7.47 -22.60
C ALA A 31 12.62 6.36 -22.66
N THR A 32 12.85 5.29 -23.43
CA THR A 32 11.93 4.15 -23.54
C THR A 32 12.19 3.05 -22.51
N GLN A 33 13.46 2.74 -22.22
CA GLN A 33 13.87 1.64 -21.33
C GLN A 33 14.36 2.06 -19.93
N GLY A 34 14.55 3.35 -19.66
CA GLY A 34 15.08 3.81 -18.38
C GLY A 34 14.10 3.61 -17.22
N ASP A 35 14.64 3.56 -16.00
CA ASP A 35 13.89 3.44 -14.73
C ASP A 35 12.85 4.56 -14.50
N HIS A 36 12.95 5.66 -15.25
CA HIS A 36 11.98 6.77 -15.26
C HIS A 36 11.21 6.89 -16.58
N GLY A 37 11.25 5.86 -17.41
CA GLY A 37 10.48 5.80 -18.65
C GLY A 37 8.96 5.79 -18.39
N ILE A 38 8.20 6.02 -19.45
CA ILE A 38 6.73 6.10 -19.39
C ILE A 38 6.10 4.85 -18.76
N GLN A 39 6.71 3.68 -18.96
CA GLN A 39 6.23 2.42 -18.38
C GLN A 39 6.47 2.32 -16.88
N ALA A 40 7.68 2.67 -16.42
CA ALA A 40 8.02 2.69 -15.00
C ALA A 40 7.15 3.70 -14.24
N TYR A 41 6.88 4.87 -14.83
CA TYR A 41 5.97 5.86 -14.27
C TYR A 41 4.55 5.31 -14.07
N LYS A 42 4.00 4.59 -15.06
CA LYS A 42 2.68 3.93 -14.96
C LYS A 42 2.66 2.86 -13.88
N GLN A 43 3.70 2.04 -13.79
CA GLN A 43 3.82 1.02 -12.74
C GLN A 43 3.90 1.67 -11.35
N GLN A 44 4.68 2.73 -11.20
CA GLN A 44 4.84 3.46 -9.94
C GLN A 44 3.54 4.13 -9.49
N LEU A 45 2.76 4.69 -10.43
CA LEU A 45 1.41 5.19 -10.17
C LEU A 45 0.48 4.07 -9.67
N GLY A 46 0.52 2.90 -10.30
CA GLY A 46 -0.26 1.74 -9.85
C GLY A 46 0.11 1.28 -8.45
N LEU A 47 1.42 1.19 -8.15
CA LEU A 47 1.92 0.84 -6.81
C LEU A 47 1.54 1.89 -5.77
N LEU A 48 1.57 3.17 -6.13
CA LEU A 48 1.15 4.27 -5.24
C LEU A 48 -0.33 4.17 -4.88
N GLU A 49 -1.18 3.83 -5.85
CA GLU A 49 -2.61 3.66 -5.60
C GLU A 49 -2.89 2.42 -4.73
N GLN A 50 -2.22 1.30 -5.01
CA GLN A 50 -2.30 0.11 -4.15
C GLN A 50 -1.85 0.39 -2.72
N ALA A 51 -0.72 1.08 -2.55
CA ALA A 51 -0.19 1.44 -1.24
C ALA A 51 -1.15 2.35 -0.45
N LYS A 52 -1.83 3.29 -1.14
CA LYS A 52 -2.87 4.12 -0.51
C LYS A 52 -4.06 3.29 -0.05
N GLN A 53 -4.53 2.37 -0.87
CA GLN A 53 -5.64 1.49 -0.51
C GLN A 53 -5.27 0.63 0.70
N SER A 54 -4.13 -0.06 0.67
CA SER A 54 -3.66 -0.87 1.80
C SER A 54 -3.49 -0.04 3.08
N LYS A 55 -3.05 1.22 2.96
CA LYS A 55 -2.98 2.12 4.11
C LYS A 55 -4.37 2.43 4.69
N GLN A 56 -5.36 2.69 3.83
CA GLN A 56 -6.73 2.94 4.28
C GLN A 56 -7.33 1.72 4.99
N ASP A 57 -7.13 0.53 4.41
CA ASP A 57 -7.62 -0.73 4.99
C ASP A 57 -6.96 -0.98 6.36
N ALA A 58 -5.64 -0.77 6.47
CA ALA A 58 -4.92 -0.91 7.72
C ALA A 58 -5.39 0.09 8.80
N ILE A 59 -5.71 1.33 8.42
CA ILE A 59 -6.27 2.33 9.36
C ILE A 59 -7.66 1.89 9.84
N ALA A 60 -8.51 1.38 8.95
CA ALA A 60 -9.83 0.89 9.31
C ALA A 60 -9.74 -0.30 10.28
N GLU A 61 -8.84 -1.23 10.01
CA GLU A 61 -8.57 -2.37 10.89
C GLU A 61 -8.02 -1.92 12.24
N GLN A 62 -7.04 -1.01 12.25
CA GLN A 62 -6.48 -0.44 13.47
C GLN A 62 -7.56 0.25 14.31
N ALA A 63 -8.47 1.00 13.68
CA ALA A 63 -9.57 1.66 14.39
C ALA A 63 -10.54 0.64 15.02
N ALA A 64 -10.82 -0.48 14.33
CA ALA A 64 -11.64 -1.55 14.88
C ALA A 64 -10.98 -2.21 16.10
N TRP A 65 -9.68 -2.51 16.01
CA TRP A 65 -8.92 -3.05 17.14
C TRP A 65 -8.79 -2.07 18.30
N HIS A 66 -8.59 -0.79 18.02
CA HIS A 66 -8.56 0.24 19.07
C HIS A 66 -9.86 0.27 19.87
N ARG A 67 -11.02 0.17 19.20
CA ARG A 67 -12.32 0.07 19.90
C ARG A 67 -12.39 -1.15 20.81
N ARG A 68 -11.96 -2.33 20.31
CA ARG A 68 -11.96 -3.58 21.09
C ARG A 68 -11.01 -3.51 22.28
N VAL A 69 -9.79 -3.05 22.07
CA VAL A 69 -8.75 -2.94 23.12
C VAL A 69 -9.15 -1.90 24.17
N ASN A 70 -9.72 -0.76 23.74
CA ASN A 70 -10.25 0.22 24.69
C ASN A 70 -11.38 -0.38 25.54
N GLY A 71 -12.28 -1.19 24.97
CA GLY A 71 -13.28 -1.91 25.76
C GLY A 71 -12.71 -2.90 26.80
N LEU A 72 -11.43 -3.28 26.69
CA LEU A 72 -10.75 -4.21 27.59
C LEU A 72 -9.83 -3.51 28.61
N ARG A 73 -9.62 -2.20 28.52
CA ARG A 73 -8.74 -1.46 29.45
C ARG A 73 -9.47 -1.24 30.78
N GLU A 74 -8.80 -1.50 31.90
CA GLU A 74 -9.31 -1.32 33.28
C GLU A 74 -10.01 0.01 33.58
N GLN A 75 -9.61 1.11 32.93
CA GLN A 75 -10.21 2.44 33.11
C GLN A 75 -11.51 2.64 32.32
N SER A 76 -11.79 1.78 31.35
CA SER A 76 -12.99 1.76 30.49
C SER A 76 -13.65 0.38 30.44
N LEU A 77 -13.29 -0.50 31.39
CA LEU A 77 -13.83 -1.83 31.53
C LEU A 77 -15.19 -1.66 32.21
N ASP A 78 -16.25 -1.87 31.44
CA ASP A 78 -17.60 -1.73 31.95
C ASP A 78 -17.88 -2.82 32.98
N THR A 79 -18.10 -2.40 34.23
CA THR A 79 -18.41 -3.30 35.35
C THR A 79 -19.66 -4.14 35.04
N ASP A 80 -20.62 -3.60 34.30
CA ASP A 80 -21.84 -4.31 33.94
C ASP A 80 -21.56 -5.46 32.96
N ILE A 81 -20.65 -5.25 32.00
CA ILE A 81 -20.19 -6.31 31.08
C ILE A 81 -19.43 -7.41 31.82
N LEU A 82 -18.60 -7.03 32.81
CA LEU A 82 -17.90 -7.97 33.67
C LEU A 82 -18.89 -8.82 34.50
N ASP A 83 -19.91 -8.19 35.09
CA ASP A 83 -20.92 -8.87 35.88
C ASP A 83 -21.77 -9.82 35.02
N GLU A 84 -22.20 -9.37 33.82
CA GLU A 84 -22.89 -10.22 32.84
C GLU A 84 -22.04 -11.44 32.47
N ARG A 85 -20.74 -11.25 32.18
CA ARG A 85 -19.84 -12.36 31.84
C ARG A 85 -19.61 -13.31 33.01
N ALA A 86 -19.47 -12.78 34.23
CA ALA A 86 -19.29 -13.58 35.44
C ALA A 86 -20.54 -14.44 35.71
N ARG A 87 -21.73 -13.85 35.61
CA ARG A 87 -23.02 -14.53 35.74
C ARG A 87 -23.20 -15.61 34.67
N ALA A 88 -22.92 -15.30 33.41
CA ALA A 88 -22.99 -16.26 32.30
C ALA A 88 -22.04 -17.45 32.51
N MET A 89 -20.79 -17.21 32.95
CA MET A 89 -19.82 -18.28 33.23
C MET A 89 -20.23 -19.17 34.42
N LEU A 90 -20.84 -18.58 35.43
CA LEU A 90 -21.34 -19.29 36.62
C LEU A 90 -22.74 -19.90 36.41
N ASN A 91 -23.32 -19.74 35.22
CA ASN A 91 -24.68 -20.17 34.88
C ASN A 91 -25.73 -19.61 35.87
N MET A 92 -25.51 -18.36 36.30
CA MET A 92 -26.30 -17.64 37.28
C MET A 92 -27.18 -16.61 36.56
N ALA A 93 -28.47 -16.57 36.88
CA ALA A 93 -29.42 -15.58 36.37
C ALA A 93 -30.14 -14.91 37.53
N ASP A 94 -30.38 -13.61 37.45
CA ASP A 94 -31.19 -12.86 38.42
C ASP A 94 -32.67 -13.20 38.25
N ARG A 95 -33.47 -12.93 39.27
CA ARG A 95 -34.92 -13.14 39.24
C ARG A 95 -35.62 -12.27 38.18
N ASN A 96 -35.00 -11.16 37.80
CA ASN A 96 -35.51 -10.23 36.80
C ASN A 96 -34.90 -10.42 35.40
N ASP A 97 -33.99 -11.38 35.22
CA ASP A 97 -33.31 -11.61 33.94
C ASP A 97 -34.19 -12.46 33.00
N ILE A 98 -34.20 -12.09 31.73
CA ILE A 98 -34.93 -12.83 30.68
C ILE A 98 -33.94 -13.79 29.99
N VAL A 99 -34.09 -15.08 30.23
CA VAL A 99 -33.27 -16.11 29.55
C VAL A 99 -33.96 -16.51 28.25
N VAL A 100 -33.31 -16.23 27.12
CA VAL A 100 -33.76 -16.66 25.79
C VAL A 100 -32.95 -17.90 25.38
N PRO A 101 -33.55 -19.10 25.36
CA PRO A 101 -32.87 -20.29 24.86
C PRO A 101 -32.74 -20.23 23.34
N TYR A 102 -31.51 -20.35 22.83
CA TYR A 102 -31.24 -20.47 21.41
C TYR A 102 -31.48 -21.90 20.92
N ASP A 103 -32.01 -22.03 19.71
CA ASP A 103 -32.16 -23.33 19.06
C ASP A 103 -30.78 -23.88 18.70
N ARG A 104 -30.64 -25.20 18.69
CA ARG A 104 -29.39 -25.91 18.39
C ARG A 104 -28.84 -25.63 16.99
N ARG A 105 -29.65 -25.02 16.13
CA ARG A 105 -29.34 -24.71 14.73
C ARG A 105 -28.84 -23.28 14.51
N ASP A 106 -29.06 -22.37 15.45
CA ASP A 106 -28.67 -20.95 15.36
C ASP A 106 -28.09 -20.45 16.69
N PRO A 107 -26.83 -20.80 17.01
CA PRO A 107 -26.12 -20.20 18.14
C PRO A 107 -25.79 -18.73 17.84
N LEU A 108 -25.73 -17.90 18.90
CA LEU A 108 -25.44 -16.47 18.78
C LEU A 108 -23.97 -16.17 18.38
N PHE A 109 -23.12 -17.20 18.30
CA PHE A 109 -21.72 -17.16 17.91
C PHE A 109 -21.31 -18.44 17.18
#